data_AF-A0A2S2DNJ9-F1
#
_entry.id   AF-A0A2S2DNJ9-F1
#
_cell.length_a   1.000
_cell.length_b   1.000
_cell.length_c   1.000
_cell.angle_alpha   90.00
_cell.angle_beta   90.00
_cell.angle_gamma   90.00
#
_symmetry.space_group_name_H-M   'P 1'
#
loop_
_entity.id
_entity.type
_entity.pdbx_description
1 polymer ?
#
loop_
_entity_poly.entity_id
_entity_poly.type
_entity_poly.pdbx_seq_one_letter_code
_entity_poly.pdbx_strand_id
1 'polypeptide(L)'
;MSVAILFLAAAAAVASVHDSAEQDRIRQAMKFDLYACARPDYPPAALAQRAGGQSTLDIRIDAEGKVTDARVAVSSGRADLDAAALAGIRKCAFHALNTLGKSPGKRFAAQFIWQPGEPPRALDPALVARTQRLAELGDPAAQNTLGTWHEQGRFGQKDLAQAAALYRLAAHGGNAFAQNNLGVLLNRGVGVARDRRQAVFWYARAAEQGHGWAQANLSWAYQHGSAGEPNMEQARAWLTRSAEGGLAAAQVRLGLLMLERAVYAETRAPGAQWFARAAVADDPAGLYYLGRSYELGVGNEPDDALAAALYRRALGRSGGRAETALATLIEAGREQAEAPDEALTLYETAMRSGDGGAFYHYGLVLERRGDHALAAALFRHGQRLGDCRAAVRAIQARAGRAPQAHVASLRAIRPVSVEQCGNPLDPRRHGWRELY
;
A
#
# COMPACT_ATOMS: atom_id res chain seq x y z
N MET A 1 -62.05 -33.70 20.78
CA MET A 1 -61.59 -33.09 22.05
C MET A 1 -60.10 -33.37 22.14
N SER A 2 -59.22 -32.50 21.65
CA SER A 2 -58.69 -31.31 22.31
C SER A 2 -57.21 -31.55 22.65
N VAL A 3 -56.32 -30.68 22.11
CA VAL A 3 -55.06 -30.18 22.71
C VAL A 3 -53.88 -31.20 22.76
N ALA A 4 -52.60 -30.93 22.43
CA ALA A 4 -51.85 -29.79 21.93
C ALA A 4 -50.46 -30.23 21.39
N ILE A 5 -49.99 -29.49 20.38
CA ILE A 5 -48.64 -28.94 20.16
C ILE A 5 -47.42 -29.79 20.62
N LEU A 6 -46.72 -30.37 19.66
CA LEU A 6 -45.31 -30.79 19.76
C LEU A 6 -44.39 -29.59 19.47
N PHE A 7 -43.80 -29.04 20.52
CA PHE A 7 -42.54 -28.28 20.46
C PHE A 7 -41.63 -28.82 21.55
N LEU A 8 -40.54 -29.50 21.17
CA LEU A 8 -39.40 -29.74 22.05
C LEU A 8 -38.14 -29.34 21.28
N ALA A 9 -37.75 -28.10 21.51
CA ALA A 9 -36.41 -27.61 21.29
C ALA A 9 -35.46 -28.36 22.22
N ALA A 10 -34.50 -29.08 21.66
CA ALA A 10 -33.35 -29.57 22.41
C ALA A 10 -32.31 -28.45 22.48
N ALA A 11 -32.37 -27.68 23.56
CA ALA A 11 -31.30 -26.78 23.98
C ALA A 11 -30.75 -27.24 25.33
N ALA A 12 -29.42 -27.24 25.40
CA ALA A 12 -28.56 -27.31 26.59
C ALA A 12 -28.42 -28.66 27.32
N ALA A 13 -27.28 -29.34 27.10
CA ALA A 13 -26.18 -29.35 28.07
C ALA A 13 -25.06 -30.29 27.62
N VAL A 14 -24.00 -29.74 27.01
CA VAL A 14 -22.65 -30.27 27.22
C VAL A 14 -21.81 -29.10 27.69
N ALA A 15 -21.61 -29.05 29.00
CA ALA A 15 -20.64 -28.17 29.60
C ALA A 15 -19.25 -28.64 29.15
N SER A 16 -18.58 -27.89 28.26
CA SER A 16 -17.12 -27.94 28.19
C SER A 16 -16.58 -26.93 29.20
N VAL A 17 -16.50 -27.37 30.46
CA VAL A 17 -15.61 -26.82 31.49
C VAL A 17 -14.16 -27.19 31.12
N HIS A 18 -13.75 -26.83 29.92
CA HIS A 18 -12.37 -26.90 29.44
C HIS A 18 -11.96 -25.49 29.05
N ASP A 19 -11.43 -24.86 30.09
CA ASP A 19 -10.42 -23.83 30.08
C ASP A 19 -10.88 -22.38 29.84
N SER A 20 -11.63 -21.85 30.82
CA SER A 20 -11.81 -20.40 30.99
C SER A 20 -10.49 -19.68 31.24
N ALA A 21 -9.45 -20.36 31.75
CA ALA A 21 -8.13 -19.78 31.96
C ALA A 21 -7.28 -19.78 30.68
N GLU A 22 -7.40 -20.75 29.77
CA GLU A 22 -6.82 -20.73 28.42
C GLU A 22 -7.61 -19.79 27.52
N GLN A 23 -8.95 -19.71 27.63
CA GLN A 23 -9.70 -18.67 26.95
C GLN A 23 -9.41 -17.28 27.49
N ASP A 24 -9.24 -17.08 28.80
CA ASP A 24 -8.80 -15.79 29.36
C ASP A 24 -7.32 -15.52 29.09
N ARG A 25 -6.44 -16.53 28.99
CA ARG A 25 -5.05 -16.36 28.50
C ARG A 25 -5.00 -16.09 27.01
N ILE A 26 -5.92 -16.64 26.22
CA ILE A 26 -6.10 -16.34 24.80
C ILE A 26 -6.67 -14.94 24.67
N ARG A 27 -7.63 -14.52 25.51
CA ARG A 27 -8.19 -13.16 25.57
C ARG A 27 -7.18 -12.12 26.08
N GLN A 28 -6.31 -12.49 27.03
CA GLN A 28 -5.18 -11.70 27.53
C GLN A 28 -3.99 -11.71 26.56
N ALA A 29 -3.77 -12.81 25.82
CA ALA A 29 -2.91 -12.83 24.65
C ALA A 29 -3.52 -11.89 23.60
N MET A 30 -4.83 -11.91 23.35
CA MET A 30 -5.54 -10.97 22.47
C MET A 30 -5.63 -9.53 23.01
N LYS A 31 -5.02 -9.21 24.17
CA LYS A 31 -4.50 -7.86 24.43
C LYS A 31 -3.17 -7.59 23.69
N PHE A 32 -2.88 -8.33 22.62
CA PHE A 32 -2.02 -7.85 21.55
C PHE A 32 -2.69 -6.63 20.97
N ASP A 33 -2.03 -5.51 21.17
CA ASP A 33 -2.55 -4.21 20.83
C ASP A 33 -2.68 -4.10 19.31
N LEU A 34 -3.83 -4.46 18.73
CA LEU A 34 -4.15 -4.09 17.33
C LEU A 34 -4.12 -2.56 17.15
N TYR A 35 -4.16 -1.78 18.26
CA TYR A 35 -3.95 -0.33 18.28
C TYR A 35 -2.45 0.06 18.25
N ALA A 36 -1.54 -0.91 18.26
CA ALA A 36 -0.11 -0.78 17.96
C ALA A 36 0.22 -0.62 16.48
N CYS A 37 -0.72 -1.01 15.63
CA CYS A 37 -0.57 -0.96 14.20
C CYS A 37 -0.52 0.49 13.73
N ALA A 38 0.39 0.79 12.81
CA ALA A 38 0.30 2.01 12.03
C ALA A 38 -1.08 2.04 11.37
N ARG A 39 -1.95 2.96 11.84
CA ARG A 39 -3.29 3.13 11.29
C ARG A 39 -3.14 3.82 9.92
N PRO A 40 -3.97 3.48 8.92
CA PRO A 40 -4.03 4.30 7.71
C PRO A 40 -4.43 5.72 8.09
N ASP A 41 -3.70 6.72 7.60
CA ASP A 41 -4.12 8.11 7.72
C ASP A 41 -5.35 8.31 6.83
N TYR A 42 -6.51 8.57 7.45
CA TYR A 42 -7.75 8.88 6.74
C TYR A 42 -7.91 10.39 6.62
N PRO A 43 -8.32 10.92 5.44
CA PRO A 43 -8.73 12.31 5.32
C PRO A 43 -9.92 12.60 6.26
N PRO A 44 -10.00 13.78 6.89
CA PRO A 44 -11.09 14.16 7.81
C PRO A 44 -12.50 14.00 7.21
N ALA A 45 -12.65 14.17 5.89
CA ALA A 45 -13.90 13.97 5.19
C ALA A 45 -14.36 12.49 5.13
N ALA A 46 -13.43 11.53 5.14
CA ALA A 46 -13.73 10.10 5.20
C ALA A 46 -14.10 9.63 6.63
N LEU A 47 -13.63 10.36 7.65
CA LEU A 47 -13.92 10.12 9.07
C LEU A 47 -15.35 10.47 9.47
N ALA A 48 -15.91 11.55 8.92
CA ALA A 48 -17.22 12.08 9.32
C ALA A 48 -18.41 11.14 9.01
N GLN A 49 -18.24 10.16 8.10
CA GLN A 49 -19.31 9.22 7.71
C GLN A 49 -19.18 7.81 8.36
N ARG A 50 -18.11 7.48 9.09
CA ARG A 50 -17.67 6.07 9.28
C ARG A 50 -17.48 5.58 10.73
N ALA A 51 -18.03 6.23 11.75
CA ALA A 51 -17.85 5.77 13.14
C ALA A 51 -18.90 4.70 13.58
N GLY A 52 -18.46 3.58 14.18
CA GLY A 52 -19.30 2.80 15.12
C GLY A 52 -19.41 1.26 15.05
N GLY A 53 -18.56 0.53 14.33
CA GLY A 53 -18.72 -0.94 14.15
C GLY A 53 -18.03 -1.86 15.17
N GLN A 54 -18.70 -2.93 15.58
CA GLN A 54 -18.08 -4.11 16.19
C GLN A 54 -17.53 -5.04 15.09
N SER A 55 -16.25 -5.39 15.16
CA SER A 55 -15.57 -6.25 14.18
C SER A 55 -15.07 -7.52 14.83
N THR A 56 -15.33 -8.65 14.19
CA THR A 56 -14.84 -9.98 14.56
C THR A 56 -13.73 -10.42 13.60
N LEU A 57 -12.58 -10.85 14.12
CA LEU A 57 -11.46 -11.39 13.35
C LEU A 57 -11.31 -12.88 13.66
N ASP A 58 -11.58 -13.70 12.65
CA ASP A 58 -11.46 -15.15 12.63
C ASP A 58 -10.18 -15.56 11.88
N ILE A 59 -9.29 -16.28 12.54
CA ILE A 59 -8.02 -16.72 11.96
C ILE A 59 -7.89 -18.23 12.08
N ARG A 60 -7.54 -18.88 10.97
CA ARG A 60 -7.20 -20.30 10.92
C ARG A 60 -5.70 -20.45 10.82
N ILE A 61 -5.16 -21.36 11.63
CA ILE A 61 -3.75 -21.73 11.64
C ILE A 61 -3.65 -23.21 11.29
N ASP A 62 -2.73 -23.58 10.39
CA ASP A 62 -2.49 -24.98 10.04
C ASP A 62 -1.71 -25.75 11.11
N ALA A 63 -1.39 -27.00 10.79
CA ALA A 63 -0.66 -27.90 11.67
C ALA A 63 0.82 -27.49 11.82
N GLU A 64 1.30 -26.56 11.01
CA GLU A 64 2.67 -26.05 11.02
C GLU A 64 2.76 -24.72 11.78
N GLY A 65 1.64 -24.22 12.31
CA GLY A 65 1.58 -22.94 13.03
C GLY A 65 1.50 -21.72 12.11
N LYS A 66 1.28 -21.91 10.81
CA LYS A 66 1.15 -20.85 9.82
C LYS A 66 -0.30 -20.46 9.63
N VAL A 67 -0.54 -19.15 9.53
CA VAL A 67 -1.88 -18.62 9.22
C VAL A 67 -2.28 -19.08 7.81
N THR A 68 -3.36 -19.86 7.72
CA THR A 68 -3.91 -20.37 6.45
C THR A 68 -5.12 -19.60 5.96
N ASP A 69 -5.85 -18.95 6.86
CA ASP A 69 -6.99 -18.11 6.53
C ASP A 69 -7.17 -17.03 7.61
N ALA A 70 -7.52 -15.81 7.22
CA ALA A 70 -7.78 -14.70 8.14
C ALA A 70 -8.98 -13.89 7.62
N ARG A 71 -10.13 -14.09 8.24
CA ARG A 71 -11.41 -13.45 7.92
C ARG A 71 -11.71 -12.39 8.96
N VAL A 72 -12.01 -11.20 8.50
CA VAL A 72 -12.61 -10.18 9.36
C VAL A 72 -14.06 -10.09 8.95
N ALA A 73 -14.98 -10.33 9.88
CA ALA A 73 -16.40 -10.07 9.73
C ALA A 73 -16.76 -8.85 10.57
N VAL A 74 -17.71 -8.04 10.11
CA VAL A 74 -18.13 -6.82 10.81
C VAL A 74 -19.61 -6.98 11.13
N SER A 75 -19.96 -7.00 12.41
CA SER A 75 -21.31 -7.36 12.86
C SER A 75 -22.33 -6.23 12.73
N SER A 76 -21.89 -5.00 12.45
CA SER A 76 -22.78 -3.83 12.35
C SER A 76 -23.59 -3.78 11.04
N GLY A 77 -23.31 -4.65 10.06
CA GLY A 77 -23.97 -4.58 8.74
C GLY A 77 -23.71 -3.26 7.99
N ARG A 78 -22.79 -2.43 8.49
CA ARG A 78 -22.30 -1.22 7.82
C ARG A 78 -20.89 -1.49 7.27
N ALA A 79 -20.52 -0.77 6.22
CA ALA A 79 -19.25 -0.91 5.52
C ALA A 79 -18.12 -0.11 6.22
N ASP A 80 -18.01 -0.24 7.53
CA ASP A 80 -17.23 0.62 8.43
C ASP A 80 -15.77 0.18 8.63
N LEU A 81 -15.36 -1.01 8.16
CA LEU A 81 -13.96 -1.32 7.87
C LEU A 81 -13.77 -1.44 6.36
N ASP A 82 -13.11 -0.46 5.75
CA ASP A 82 -12.75 -0.57 4.35
C ASP A 82 -11.63 -1.60 4.15
N ALA A 83 -11.45 -2.05 2.90
CA ALA A 83 -10.47 -3.07 2.55
C ALA A 83 -9.04 -2.71 2.98
N ALA A 84 -8.70 -1.41 3.11
CA ALA A 84 -7.41 -0.95 3.59
C ALA A 84 -7.25 -1.17 5.10
N ALA A 85 -8.27 -0.82 5.90
CA ALA A 85 -8.31 -1.18 7.33
C ALA A 85 -8.24 -2.70 7.51
N LEU A 86 -9.00 -3.46 6.72
CA LEU A 86 -8.99 -4.92 6.74
C LEU A 86 -7.63 -5.52 6.35
N ALA A 87 -6.95 -4.96 5.35
CA ALA A 87 -5.61 -5.37 4.94
C ALA A 87 -4.55 -5.03 6.00
N GLY A 88 -4.65 -3.86 6.64
CA GLY A 88 -3.80 -3.47 7.77
C GLY A 88 -3.97 -4.41 8.96
N ILE A 89 -5.22 -4.71 9.33
CA ILE A 89 -5.56 -5.66 10.40
C ILE A 89 -5.03 -7.07 10.07
N ARG A 90 -5.19 -7.54 8.83
CA ARG A 90 -4.65 -8.84 8.38
C ARG A 90 -3.12 -8.90 8.44
N LYS A 91 -2.41 -7.88 7.96
CA LYS A 91 -0.93 -7.80 8.04
C LYS A 91 -0.46 -7.78 9.49
N CYS A 92 -1.12 -7.01 10.34
CA CYS A 92 -0.81 -6.95 11.76
C CYS A 92 -1.08 -8.27 12.48
N ALA A 93 -2.24 -8.89 12.24
CA ALA A 93 -2.59 -10.17 12.84
C ALA A 93 -1.61 -11.28 12.38
N PHE A 94 -1.19 -11.25 11.12
CA PHE A 94 -0.16 -12.15 10.59
C PHE A 94 1.19 -11.99 11.33
N HIS A 95 1.67 -10.76 11.54
CA HIS A 95 2.91 -10.53 12.30
C HIS A 95 2.78 -10.85 13.81
N ALA A 96 1.65 -10.52 14.43
CA ALA A 96 1.37 -10.75 15.85
C ALA A 96 1.15 -12.24 16.18
N LEU A 97 0.67 -13.05 15.24
CA LEU A 97 0.47 -14.48 15.45
C LEU A 97 1.71 -15.32 15.10
N ASN A 98 2.48 -14.90 14.09
CA ASN A 98 3.78 -15.53 13.82
C ASN A 98 4.80 -15.31 14.97
N THR A 99 4.62 -14.27 15.80
CA THR A 99 5.48 -13.98 16.96
C THR A 99 5.13 -14.78 18.21
N LEU A 100 4.01 -15.51 18.20
CA LEU A 100 3.53 -16.31 19.34
C LEU A 100 3.99 -17.77 19.34
N GLY A 101 4.47 -18.27 18.21
CA GLY A 101 5.01 -19.62 18.04
C GLY A 101 4.47 -20.71 18.97
N LYS A 102 3.16 -21.07 18.92
CA LYS A 102 2.45 -22.37 19.22
C LYS A 102 0.93 -22.20 19.00
N SER A 103 0.04 -23.18 18.79
CA SER A 103 0.12 -24.65 18.56
C SER A 103 -0.63 -25.01 17.25
N PRO A 104 -0.18 -26.05 16.54
CA PRO A 104 -0.82 -26.63 15.35
C PRO A 104 -2.35 -26.80 15.44
N GLY A 105 -3.10 -26.35 14.42
CA GLY A 105 -4.47 -26.83 14.14
C GLY A 105 -5.65 -26.23 14.90
N LYS A 106 -5.53 -25.04 15.53
CA LYS A 106 -6.66 -24.34 16.19
C LYS A 106 -7.19 -23.15 15.37
N ARG A 107 -8.49 -22.85 15.52
CA ARG A 107 -9.17 -21.64 15.00
C ARG A 107 -9.24 -20.59 16.12
N PHE A 108 -8.94 -19.34 15.79
CA PHE A 108 -8.93 -18.21 16.74
C PHE A 108 -9.97 -17.18 16.32
N ALA A 109 -10.70 -16.59 17.28
CA ALA A 109 -11.72 -15.57 17.02
C ALA A 109 -11.57 -14.41 18.02
N ALA A 110 -11.48 -13.17 17.53
CA ALA A 110 -11.32 -11.94 18.32
C ALA A 110 -12.40 -10.92 18.01
N GLN A 111 -12.86 -10.15 19.01
CA GLN A 111 -13.77 -9.02 18.81
C GLN A 111 -13.06 -7.71 19.17
N PHE A 112 -13.16 -6.69 18.32
CA PHE A 112 -12.65 -5.34 18.60
C PHE A 112 -13.58 -4.26 18.05
N ILE A 113 -13.48 -3.07 18.63
CA ILE A 113 -14.24 -1.87 18.23
C ILE A 113 -13.23 -0.87 17.66
N TRP A 114 -13.43 -0.46 16.41
CA TRP A 114 -12.52 0.47 15.74
C TRP A 114 -13.06 1.90 15.81
N GLN A 115 -12.20 2.85 16.21
CA GLN A 115 -12.47 4.28 16.18
C GLN A 115 -11.41 4.98 15.32
N PRO A 116 -11.75 5.45 14.10
CA PRO A 116 -10.81 6.18 13.26
C PRO A 116 -10.38 7.49 13.93
N GLY A 117 -9.11 7.88 13.73
CA GLY A 117 -8.57 9.15 14.24
C GLY A 117 -8.18 9.17 15.73
N GLU A 118 -8.45 8.12 16.51
CA GLU A 118 -7.86 8.02 17.85
C GLU A 118 -6.32 7.86 17.74
N PRO A 119 -5.54 8.57 18.57
CA PRO A 119 -4.10 8.36 18.65
C PRO A 119 -3.78 6.89 19.03
N PRO A 120 -2.60 6.36 18.62
CA PRO A 120 -2.17 5.03 19.03
C PRO A 120 -2.25 4.90 20.55
N ARG A 121 -2.89 3.84 21.04
CA ARG A 121 -2.99 3.61 22.48
C ARG A 121 -1.61 3.27 23.03
N ALA A 122 -1.41 3.60 24.31
CA ALA A 122 -0.24 3.16 25.04
C ALA A 122 -0.21 1.62 25.07
N LEU A 123 0.98 1.03 24.90
CA LEU A 123 1.18 -0.41 25.02
C LEU A 123 0.79 -0.89 26.43
N ASP A 124 0.13 -2.05 26.52
CA ASP A 124 -0.13 -2.70 27.81
C ASP A 124 1.21 -3.01 28.52
N PRO A 125 1.46 -2.49 29.74
CA PRO A 125 2.71 -2.74 30.47
C PRO A 125 3.04 -4.22 30.65
N ALA A 126 2.03 -5.09 30.80
CA ALA A 126 2.25 -6.52 30.96
C ALA A 126 2.74 -7.17 29.66
N LEU A 127 2.22 -6.70 28.51
CA LEU A 127 2.67 -7.14 27.19
C LEU A 127 4.12 -6.69 26.95
N VAL A 128 4.46 -5.45 27.29
CA VAL A 128 5.83 -4.93 27.17
C VAL A 128 6.80 -5.78 27.99
N ALA A 129 6.49 -5.99 29.28
CA ALA A 129 7.35 -6.77 30.18
C ALA A 129 7.54 -8.22 29.70
N ARG A 130 6.49 -8.85 29.18
CA ARG A 130 6.57 -10.21 28.62
C ARG A 130 7.44 -10.26 27.37
N THR A 131 7.26 -9.33 26.43
CA THR A 131 8.04 -9.27 25.18
C THR A 131 9.51 -8.98 25.47
N GLN A 132 9.81 -8.09 26.43
CA GLN A 132 11.19 -7.82 26.86
C GLN A 132 11.86 -9.08 27.41
N ARG A 133 11.18 -9.80 28.32
CA ARG A 133 11.72 -11.06 28.87
C ARG A 133 11.98 -12.10 27.79
N LEU A 134 11.07 -12.28 26.83
CA LEU A 134 11.28 -13.22 25.72
C LEU A 134 12.45 -12.80 24.83
N ALA A 135 12.59 -11.50 24.57
CA ALA A 135 13.70 -10.97 23.79
C ALA A 135 15.07 -11.18 24.49
N GLU A 136 15.12 -11.02 25.82
CA GLU A 136 16.28 -11.31 26.66
C GLU A 136 16.65 -12.79 26.67
N LEU A 137 15.64 -13.68 26.60
CA LEU A 137 15.83 -15.13 26.46
C LEU A 137 16.26 -15.56 25.05
N GLY A 138 16.43 -14.61 24.12
CA GLY A 138 16.91 -14.87 22.77
C GLY A 138 15.81 -15.20 21.76
N ASP A 139 14.54 -15.01 22.07
CA ASP A 139 13.44 -15.26 21.12
C ASP A 139 13.51 -14.26 19.94
N PRO A 140 13.76 -14.72 18.71
CA PRO A 140 13.97 -13.83 17.56
C PRO A 140 12.70 -13.05 17.18
N ALA A 141 11.52 -13.58 17.49
CA ALA A 141 10.26 -12.94 17.15
C ALA A 141 9.91 -11.81 18.14
N ALA A 142 10.18 -12.02 19.43
CA ALA A 142 10.09 -10.99 20.47
C ALA A 142 11.10 -9.86 20.23
N GLN A 143 12.33 -10.20 19.85
CA GLN A 143 13.35 -9.21 19.46
C GLN A 143 12.90 -8.37 18.26
N ASN A 144 12.36 -8.99 17.21
CA ASN A 144 11.80 -8.27 16.07
C ASN A 144 10.63 -7.35 16.48
N THR A 145 9.74 -7.84 17.34
CA THR A 145 8.58 -7.08 17.83
C THR A 145 9.00 -5.86 18.62
N LEU A 146 9.93 -6.03 19.56
CA LEU A 146 10.48 -4.94 20.34
C LEU A 146 11.19 -3.92 19.45
N GLY A 147 11.94 -4.40 18.44
CA GLY A 147 12.57 -3.54 17.44
C GLY A 147 11.55 -2.69 16.67
N THR A 148 10.43 -3.29 16.29
CA THR A 148 9.32 -2.61 15.60
C THR A 148 8.68 -1.53 16.48
N TRP A 149 8.52 -1.79 17.78
CA TRP A 149 7.98 -0.79 18.71
C TRP A 149 8.92 0.40 18.90
N HIS A 150 10.24 0.18 18.94
CA HIS A 150 11.22 1.26 18.95
C HIS A 150 11.21 2.07 17.64
N GLU A 151 11.13 1.40 16.48
CA GLU A 151 11.06 2.07 15.17
C GLU A 151 9.80 2.95 15.03
N GLN A 152 8.67 2.47 15.55
CA GLN A 152 7.39 3.19 15.55
C GLN A 152 7.29 4.26 16.64
N GLY A 153 8.21 4.28 17.60
CA GLY A 153 8.18 5.23 18.73
C GLY A 153 7.10 4.93 19.76
N ARG A 154 6.75 3.66 19.95
CA ARG A 154 5.69 3.22 20.89
C ARG A 154 6.03 3.47 22.36
N PHE A 155 7.28 3.80 22.66
CA PHE A 155 7.77 4.24 23.97
C PHE A 155 7.87 5.77 24.11
N GLY A 156 7.16 6.51 23.26
CA GLY A 156 7.10 7.99 23.28
C GLY A 156 7.86 8.65 22.13
N GLN A 157 9.02 8.13 21.76
CA GLN A 157 9.80 8.61 20.61
C GLN A 157 10.47 7.46 19.87
N LYS A 158 10.75 7.65 18.58
CA LYS A 158 11.42 6.66 17.75
C LYS A 158 12.87 6.48 18.21
N ASP A 159 13.30 5.22 18.33
CA ASP A 159 14.69 4.86 18.57
C ASP A 159 15.15 3.86 17.51
N LEU A 160 15.66 4.39 16.41
CA LEU A 160 16.04 3.59 15.25
C LEU A 160 17.36 2.84 15.49
N ALA A 161 18.20 3.31 16.41
CA ALA A 161 19.42 2.62 16.79
C ALA A 161 19.10 1.37 17.62
N GLN A 162 18.20 1.50 18.60
CA GLN A 162 17.71 0.38 19.38
C GLN A 162 16.93 -0.62 18.50
N ALA A 163 16.08 -0.12 17.59
CA ALA A 163 15.39 -0.95 16.62
C ALA A 163 16.37 -1.79 15.79
N ALA A 164 17.42 -1.17 15.25
CA ALA A 164 18.42 -1.86 14.45
C ALA A 164 19.23 -2.90 15.25
N ALA A 165 19.55 -2.61 16.53
CA ALA A 165 20.22 -3.57 17.41
C ALA A 165 19.35 -4.82 17.63
N LEU A 166 18.06 -4.63 17.91
CA LEU A 166 17.10 -5.72 18.10
C LEU A 166 16.84 -6.50 16.81
N TYR A 167 16.68 -5.81 15.67
CA TYR A 167 16.58 -6.47 14.37
C TYR A 167 17.83 -7.28 14.05
N ARG A 168 19.03 -6.80 14.43
CA ARG A 168 20.25 -7.59 14.26
C ARG A 168 20.24 -8.87 15.06
N LEU A 169 19.84 -8.84 16.33
CA LEU A 169 19.70 -10.05 17.14
C LEU A 169 18.70 -11.03 16.51
N ALA A 170 17.50 -10.55 16.19
CA ALA A 170 16.44 -11.34 15.57
C ALA A 170 16.85 -11.91 14.20
N ALA A 171 17.58 -11.14 13.40
CA ALA A 171 18.06 -11.55 12.08
C ALA A 171 19.08 -12.69 12.16
N HIS A 172 19.98 -12.66 13.16
CA HIS A 172 20.90 -13.77 13.44
C HIS A 172 20.16 -15.00 13.97
N GLY A 173 19.08 -14.79 14.73
CA GLY A 173 18.14 -15.83 15.15
C GLY A 173 17.25 -16.39 14.02
N GLY A 174 17.45 -15.96 12.76
CA GLY A 174 16.74 -16.50 11.61
C GLY A 174 15.39 -15.85 11.30
N ASN A 175 15.01 -14.76 11.98
CA ASN A 175 13.73 -14.10 11.72
C ASN A 175 13.75 -13.34 10.37
N ALA A 176 13.03 -13.85 9.36
CA ALA A 176 12.99 -13.26 8.01
C ALA A 176 12.49 -11.80 7.96
N PHE A 177 11.57 -11.41 8.86
CA PHE A 177 11.09 -10.02 8.94
C PHE A 177 12.19 -9.09 9.45
N ALA A 178 12.88 -9.50 10.52
CA ALA A 178 14.00 -8.73 11.07
C ALA A 178 15.16 -8.62 10.09
N GLN A 179 15.46 -9.69 9.33
CA GLN A 179 16.44 -9.65 8.24
C GLN A 179 16.06 -8.61 7.19
N ASN A 180 14.80 -8.60 6.72
CA ASN A 180 14.33 -7.56 5.81
C ASN A 180 14.42 -6.16 6.43
N ASN A 181 13.93 -5.97 7.66
CA ASN A 181 13.89 -4.67 8.32
C ASN A 181 15.29 -4.11 8.56
N LEU A 182 16.22 -4.95 9.03
CA LEU A 182 17.62 -4.58 9.15
C LEU A 182 18.22 -4.21 7.78
N GLY A 183 17.90 -4.96 6.73
CA GLY A 183 18.29 -4.62 5.37
C GLY A 183 17.80 -3.23 4.94
N VAL A 184 16.55 -2.87 5.26
CA VAL A 184 15.99 -1.54 4.98
C VAL A 184 16.75 -0.44 5.72
N LEU A 185 17.01 -0.63 7.03
CA LEU A 185 17.74 0.36 7.83
C LEU A 185 19.17 0.56 7.32
N LEU A 186 19.87 -0.52 6.97
CA LEU A 186 21.21 -0.47 6.39
C LEU A 186 21.24 0.17 5.00
N ASN A 187 20.24 -0.11 4.15
CA ASN A 187 20.16 0.49 2.83
C ASN A 187 19.91 2.00 2.89
N ARG A 188 19.07 2.44 3.84
CA ARG A 188 18.72 3.86 4.04
C ARG A 188 19.77 4.61 4.87
N GLY A 189 20.53 3.93 5.72
CA GLY A 189 21.46 4.55 6.66
C GLY A 189 20.75 5.25 7.82
N VAL A 190 19.64 4.67 8.29
CA VAL A 190 18.79 5.25 9.32
C VAL A 190 18.87 4.37 10.57
N GLY A 191 19.26 4.95 11.71
CA GLY A 191 19.53 4.21 12.95
C GLY A 191 20.84 3.40 12.93
N VAL A 192 21.42 3.17 11.75
CA VAL A 192 22.72 2.52 11.53
C VAL A 192 23.45 3.19 10.37
N ALA A 193 24.77 3.04 10.32
CA ALA A 193 25.55 3.48 9.17
C ALA A 193 25.05 2.80 7.89
N ARG A 194 25.01 3.55 6.79
CA ARG A 194 24.54 3.04 5.51
C ARG A 194 25.50 1.98 4.97
N ASP A 195 25.00 0.77 4.76
CA ASP A 195 25.73 -0.33 4.12
C ASP A 195 24.80 -1.11 3.19
N ARG A 196 24.89 -0.82 1.89
CA ARG A 196 24.07 -1.48 0.87
C ARG A 196 24.45 -2.93 0.65
N ARG A 197 25.73 -3.30 0.86
CA ARG A 197 26.18 -4.68 0.67
C ARG A 197 25.63 -5.56 1.80
N GLN A 198 25.70 -5.07 3.04
CA GLN A 198 25.10 -5.76 4.17
C GLN A 198 23.56 -5.79 4.07
N ALA A 199 22.94 -4.74 3.53
CA ALA A 199 21.50 -4.77 3.24
C ALA A 199 21.11 -5.90 2.28
N VAL A 200 21.84 -6.04 1.16
CA VAL A 200 21.63 -7.12 0.18
C VAL A 200 21.81 -8.49 0.81
N PHE A 201 22.82 -8.67 1.66
CA PHE A 201 23.02 -9.92 2.39
C PHE A 201 21.78 -10.31 3.20
N TRP A 202 21.19 -9.37 3.96
CA TRP A 202 20.01 -9.66 4.76
C TRP A 202 18.74 -9.83 3.91
N TYR A 203 18.59 -9.06 2.83
CA TYR A 203 17.50 -9.28 1.88
C TYR A 203 17.57 -10.67 1.26
N ALA A 204 18.76 -11.15 0.87
CA ALA A 204 18.93 -12.49 0.32
C ALA A 204 18.48 -13.58 1.29
N ARG A 205 18.93 -13.53 2.55
CA ARG A 205 18.50 -14.49 3.57
C ARG A 205 17.01 -14.51 3.82
N ALA A 206 16.36 -13.33 3.88
CA ALA A 206 14.92 -13.25 4.03
C ALA A 206 14.17 -13.73 2.78
N ALA A 207 14.70 -13.41 1.59
CA ALA A 207 14.12 -13.78 0.30
C ALA A 207 14.13 -15.29 0.06
N GLU A 208 15.20 -15.97 0.46
CA GLU A 208 15.34 -17.43 0.44
C GLU A 208 14.31 -18.13 1.33
N GLN A 209 13.87 -17.48 2.41
CA GLN A 209 12.81 -17.96 3.29
C GLN A 209 11.40 -17.61 2.78
N GLY A 210 11.28 -17.03 1.58
CA GLY A 210 10.00 -16.69 0.98
C GLY A 210 9.42 -15.32 1.39
N HIS A 211 10.20 -14.45 2.04
CA HIS A 211 9.72 -13.13 2.44
C HIS A 211 9.54 -12.20 1.22
N GLY A 212 8.29 -11.95 0.82
CA GLY A 212 7.96 -11.22 -0.42
C GLY A 212 8.62 -9.85 -0.54
N TRP A 213 8.58 -9.01 0.50
CA TRP A 213 9.23 -7.70 0.46
C TRP A 213 10.75 -7.81 0.32
N ALA A 214 11.37 -8.85 0.87
CA ALA A 214 12.81 -9.06 0.73
C ALA A 214 13.16 -9.50 -0.68
N GLN A 215 12.34 -10.35 -1.30
CA GLN A 215 12.46 -10.74 -2.71
C GLN A 215 12.33 -9.51 -3.63
N ALA A 216 11.37 -8.61 -3.38
CA ALA A 216 11.23 -7.36 -4.13
C ALA A 216 12.40 -6.39 -3.90
N ASN A 217 12.93 -6.30 -2.68
CA ASN A 217 14.09 -5.48 -2.36
C ASN A 217 15.38 -6.02 -2.99
N LEU A 218 15.54 -7.35 -3.02
CA LEU A 218 16.66 -8.01 -3.68
C LEU A 218 16.59 -7.83 -5.21
N SER A 219 15.39 -7.93 -5.80
CA SER A 219 15.16 -7.58 -7.20
C SER A 219 15.65 -6.17 -7.52
N TRP A 220 15.26 -5.20 -6.69
CA TRP A 220 15.70 -3.82 -6.84
C TRP A 220 17.22 -3.67 -6.73
N ALA A 221 17.84 -4.39 -5.80
CA ALA A 221 19.29 -4.36 -5.61
C ALA A 221 20.06 -4.89 -6.83
N TYR A 222 19.57 -5.95 -7.48
CA TYR A 222 20.12 -6.44 -8.74
C TYR A 222 19.89 -5.47 -9.90
N GLN A 223 18.74 -4.80 -9.96
CA GLN A 223 18.47 -3.82 -11.02
C GLN A 223 19.40 -2.60 -10.94
N HIS A 224 19.76 -2.13 -9.74
CA HIS A 224 20.50 -0.89 -9.52
C HIS A 224 21.96 -1.11 -9.12
N GLY A 225 22.47 -2.33 -9.27
CA GLY A 225 23.86 -2.67 -8.97
C GLY A 225 24.25 -2.58 -7.49
N SER A 226 23.30 -2.61 -6.57
CA SER A 226 23.61 -2.70 -5.13
C SER A 226 24.03 -4.13 -4.73
N ALA A 227 23.65 -5.13 -5.52
CA ALA A 227 24.03 -6.54 -5.36
C ALA A 227 25.30 -6.94 -6.16
N GLY A 228 26.07 -5.97 -6.68
CA GLY A 228 27.17 -6.19 -7.62
C GLY A 228 26.89 -5.52 -8.95
N GLU A 229 27.40 -6.05 -10.06
CA GLU A 229 27.04 -5.54 -11.39
C GLU A 229 25.52 -5.68 -11.63
N PRO A 230 24.85 -4.68 -12.23
CA PRO A 230 23.43 -4.76 -12.53
C PRO A 230 23.07 -6.04 -13.30
N ASN A 231 22.09 -6.79 -12.81
CA ASN A 231 21.65 -8.03 -13.42
C ASN A 231 20.12 -8.07 -13.53
N MET A 232 19.61 -7.76 -14.72
CA MET A 232 18.17 -7.71 -14.99
C MET A 232 17.48 -9.08 -14.99
N GLU A 233 18.24 -10.16 -15.22
CA GLU A 233 17.69 -11.52 -15.16
C GLU A 233 17.40 -11.91 -13.71
N GLN A 234 18.38 -11.74 -12.82
CA GLN A 234 18.22 -11.95 -11.39
C GLN A 234 17.15 -11.03 -10.79
N ALA A 235 17.16 -9.75 -11.20
CA ALA A 235 16.13 -8.81 -10.77
C ALA A 235 14.72 -9.31 -11.10
N ARG A 236 14.51 -9.80 -12.32
CA ARG A 236 13.21 -10.33 -12.74
C ARG A 236 12.86 -11.62 -12.00
N ALA A 237 13.79 -12.54 -11.86
CA ALA A 237 13.55 -13.82 -11.19
C ALA A 237 13.04 -13.61 -9.75
N TRP A 238 13.69 -12.73 -8.98
CA TRP A 238 13.26 -12.40 -7.62
C TRP A 238 11.92 -11.64 -7.58
N LEU A 239 11.69 -10.73 -8.54
CA LEU A 239 10.43 -10.02 -8.62
C LEU A 239 9.26 -10.94 -8.93
N THR A 240 9.45 -11.88 -9.85
CA THR A 240 8.46 -12.89 -10.22
C THR A 240 8.11 -13.76 -9.02
N ARG A 241 9.11 -14.27 -8.28
CA ARG A 241 8.87 -15.04 -7.04
C ARG A 241 8.05 -14.23 -6.02
N SER A 242 8.35 -12.95 -5.86
CA SER A 242 7.59 -12.07 -4.97
C SER A 242 6.14 -11.87 -5.42
N ALA A 243 5.92 -11.71 -6.73
CA ALA A 243 4.60 -11.52 -7.31
C ALA A 243 3.74 -12.80 -7.23
N GLU A 244 4.35 -13.96 -7.48
CA GLU A 244 3.75 -15.29 -7.31
C GLU A 244 3.43 -15.58 -5.84
N GLY A 245 4.27 -15.11 -4.91
CA GLY A 245 4.02 -15.14 -3.48
C GLY A 245 2.91 -14.20 -3.00
N GLY A 246 2.25 -13.47 -3.91
CA GLY A 246 1.07 -12.66 -3.61
C GLY A 246 1.34 -11.22 -3.18
N LEU A 247 2.58 -10.73 -3.27
CA LEU A 247 2.86 -9.32 -2.94
C LEU A 247 2.33 -8.41 -4.06
N ALA A 248 1.24 -7.69 -3.80
CA ALA A 248 0.60 -6.79 -4.76
C ALA A 248 1.57 -5.75 -5.37
N ALA A 249 2.44 -5.15 -4.55
CA ALA A 249 3.45 -4.22 -5.04
C ALA A 249 4.42 -4.86 -6.07
N ALA A 250 4.79 -6.12 -5.87
CA ALA A 250 5.62 -6.86 -6.83
C ALA A 250 4.84 -7.24 -8.09
N GLN A 251 3.55 -7.60 -7.96
CA GLN A 251 2.67 -7.85 -9.09
C GLN A 251 2.55 -6.60 -9.98
N VAL A 252 2.27 -5.44 -9.38
CA VAL A 252 2.23 -4.16 -10.10
C VAL A 252 3.57 -3.86 -10.77
N ARG A 253 4.68 -3.97 -10.05
CA ARG A 253 6.02 -3.74 -10.61
C ARG A 253 6.32 -4.66 -11.80
N LEU A 254 5.97 -5.95 -11.69
CA LEU A 254 6.20 -6.93 -12.73
C LEU A 254 5.33 -6.65 -13.97
N GLY A 255 4.06 -6.30 -13.77
CA GLY A 255 3.17 -5.87 -14.85
C GLY A 255 3.74 -4.69 -15.63
N LEU A 256 4.20 -3.64 -14.93
CA LEU A 256 4.84 -2.49 -15.56
C LEU A 256 6.11 -2.85 -16.33
N LEU A 257 6.98 -3.69 -15.75
CA LEU A 257 8.21 -4.14 -16.41
C LEU A 257 7.92 -4.94 -17.69
N MET A 258 6.88 -5.77 -17.68
CA MET A 258 6.48 -6.55 -18.86
C MET A 258 5.90 -5.67 -19.95
N LEU A 259 5.08 -4.68 -19.60
CA LEU A 259 4.51 -3.73 -20.55
C LEU A 259 5.58 -2.83 -21.19
N GLU A 260 6.59 -2.39 -20.43
CA GLU A 260 7.69 -1.56 -20.96
C GLU A 260 8.52 -2.29 -22.03
N ARG A 261 8.77 -3.59 -21.81
CA ARG A 261 9.61 -4.39 -22.73
C ARG A 261 8.82 -4.98 -23.91
N ALA A 262 7.50 -4.89 -23.86
CA ALA A 262 6.61 -5.45 -24.87
C ALA A 262 6.45 -4.50 -26.07
N VAL A 263 7.01 -4.92 -27.22
CA VAL A 263 6.91 -4.19 -28.49
C VAL A 263 5.52 -4.35 -29.11
N TYR A 264 4.90 -5.53 -28.97
CA TYR A 264 3.63 -5.90 -29.59
C TYR A 264 2.50 -6.10 -28.57
N ALA A 265 1.25 -5.86 -28.98
CA ALA A 265 0.06 -5.94 -28.11
C ALA A 265 -0.10 -7.31 -27.43
N GLU A 266 0.16 -8.41 -28.13
CA GLU A 266 0.06 -9.78 -27.59
C GLU A 266 1.01 -10.03 -26.41
N THR A 267 2.18 -9.37 -26.43
CA THR A 267 3.17 -9.47 -25.35
C THR A 267 2.83 -8.59 -24.13
N ARG A 268 1.81 -7.72 -24.24
CA ARG A 268 1.37 -6.82 -23.17
C ARG A 268 0.29 -7.44 -22.28
N ALA A 269 -0.53 -8.35 -22.81
CA ALA A 269 -1.63 -8.96 -22.06
C ALA A 269 -1.17 -9.68 -20.77
N PRO A 270 -0.07 -10.45 -20.77
CA PRO A 270 0.44 -11.05 -19.52
C PRO A 270 0.86 -10.01 -18.47
N GLY A 271 1.30 -8.80 -18.88
CA GLY A 271 1.62 -7.71 -17.97
C GLY A 271 0.38 -7.18 -17.25
N ALA A 272 -0.72 -6.98 -17.98
CA ALA A 272 -1.97 -6.51 -17.42
C ALA A 272 -2.63 -7.52 -16.46
N GLN A 273 -2.44 -8.82 -16.69
CA GLN A 273 -2.90 -9.87 -15.77
C GLN A 273 -2.28 -9.76 -14.37
N TRP A 274 -1.06 -9.25 -14.24
CA TRP A 274 -0.48 -8.98 -12.93
C TRP A 274 -1.17 -7.84 -12.19
N PHE A 275 -1.62 -6.80 -12.90
CA PHE A 275 -2.46 -5.75 -12.30
C PHE A 275 -3.80 -6.32 -11.83
N ALA A 276 -4.41 -7.22 -12.63
CA ALA A 276 -5.65 -7.90 -12.24
C ALA A 276 -5.49 -8.70 -10.93
N ARG A 277 -4.37 -9.41 -10.74
CA ARG A 277 -4.10 -10.12 -9.48
C ARG A 277 -4.01 -9.17 -8.29
N ALA A 278 -3.34 -8.03 -8.45
CA ALA A 278 -3.26 -7.01 -7.40
C ALA A 278 -4.63 -6.37 -7.13
N ALA A 279 -5.41 -6.11 -8.17
CA ALA A 279 -6.77 -5.54 -8.09
C ALA A 279 -7.78 -6.49 -7.43
N VAL A 280 -7.65 -7.81 -7.60
CA VAL A 280 -8.45 -8.82 -6.89
C VAL A 280 -8.19 -8.78 -5.38
N ALA A 281 -6.95 -8.48 -4.98
CA ALA A 281 -6.60 -8.22 -3.58
C ALA A 281 -6.99 -6.80 -3.12
N ASP A 282 -7.72 -6.04 -3.95
CA ASP A 282 -8.14 -4.66 -3.73
C ASP A 282 -6.96 -3.71 -3.46
N ASP A 283 -5.80 -3.98 -4.06
CA ASP A 283 -4.64 -3.08 -3.99
C ASP A 283 -4.89 -1.81 -4.82
N PRO A 284 -4.72 -0.59 -4.26
CA PRO A 284 -5.06 0.63 -4.95
C PRO A 284 -4.18 0.91 -6.17
N ALA A 285 -2.91 0.49 -6.16
CA ALA A 285 -2.06 0.61 -7.33
C ALA A 285 -2.46 -0.41 -8.40
N GLY A 286 -2.78 -1.65 -8.00
CA GLY A 286 -3.33 -2.67 -8.88
C GLY A 286 -4.60 -2.21 -9.61
N LEU A 287 -5.57 -1.66 -8.86
CA LEU A 287 -6.81 -1.09 -9.40
C LEU A 287 -6.52 0.05 -10.38
N TYR A 288 -5.65 1.00 -9.99
CA TYR A 288 -5.27 2.11 -10.85
C TYR A 288 -4.59 1.65 -12.15
N TYR A 289 -3.57 0.80 -12.08
CA TYR A 289 -2.84 0.37 -13.27
C TYR A 289 -3.66 -0.56 -14.17
N LEU A 290 -4.56 -1.37 -13.59
CA LEU A 290 -5.52 -2.13 -14.39
C LEU A 290 -6.49 -1.19 -15.11
N GLY A 291 -7.03 -0.19 -14.40
CA GLY A 291 -7.88 0.84 -15.02
C GLY A 291 -7.15 1.57 -16.15
N ARG A 292 -5.89 1.97 -15.94
CA ARG A 292 -5.07 2.60 -16.99
C ARG A 292 -4.80 1.70 -18.18
N SER A 293 -4.68 0.40 -17.94
CA SER A 293 -4.51 -0.60 -19.00
C SER A 293 -5.75 -0.67 -19.89
N TYR A 294 -6.95 -0.68 -19.30
CA TYR A 294 -8.22 -0.61 -20.04
C TYR A 294 -8.44 0.76 -20.71
N GLU A 295 -8.18 1.88 -20.02
CA GLU A 295 -8.36 3.22 -20.61
C GLU A 295 -7.53 3.44 -21.88
N LEU A 296 -6.31 2.89 -21.90
CA LEU A 296 -5.33 3.10 -22.97
C LEU A 296 -5.28 1.96 -24.00
N GLY A 297 -6.01 0.85 -23.78
CA GLY A 297 -5.89 -0.35 -24.62
C GLY A 297 -4.51 -1.02 -24.56
N VAL A 298 -3.83 -0.94 -23.41
CA VAL A 298 -2.46 -1.44 -23.26
C VAL A 298 -2.47 -2.75 -22.49
N GLY A 299 -2.46 -3.88 -23.22
CA GLY A 299 -2.53 -5.22 -22.65
C GLY A 299 -3.95 -5.72 -22.37
N ASN A 300 -4.96 -4.85 -22.52
CA ASN A 300 -6.37 -5.21 -22.58
C ASN A 300 -7.00 -4.46 -23.75
N GLU A 301 -8.14 -4.94 -24.24
CA GLU A 301 -8.99 -4.15 -25.13
C GLU A 301 -9.49 -2.88 -24.40
N PRO A 302 -9.58 -1.73 -25.09
CA PRO A 302 -10.06 -0.51 -24.47
C PRO A 302 -11.47 -0.64 -23.87
N ASP A 303 -11.64 -0.23 -22.60
CA ASP A 303 -12.93 -0.21 -21.91
C ASP A 303 -12.96 0.90 -20.84
N ASP A 304 -13.59 2.03 -21.19
CA ASP A 304 -13.64 3.20 -20.32
C ASP A 304 -14.57 3.01 -19.11
N ALA A 305 -15.66 2.27 -19.27
CA ALA A 305 -16.60 2.00 -18.17
C ALA A 305 -15.93 1.12 -17.11
N LEU A 306 -15.19 0.10 -17.54
CA LEU A 306 -14.42 -0.74 -16.63
C LEU A 306 -13.25 0.03 -15.99
N ALA A 307 -12.55 0.86 -16.77
CA ALA A 307 -11.50 1.73 -16.24
C ALA A 307 -12.04 2.67 -15.14
N ALA A 308 -13.17 3.33 -15.40
CA ALA A 308 -13.84 4.21 -14.44
C ALA A 308 -14.26 3.45 -13.17
N ALA A 309 -14.86 2.27 -13.31
CA ALA A 309 -15.24 1.44 -12.16
C ALA A 309 -14.03 1.05 -11.29
N LEU A 310 -12.90 0.73 -11.91
CA LEU A 310 -11.65 0.44 -11.20
C LEU A 310 -11.08 1.69 -10.49
N TYR A 311 -11.13 2.85 -11.14
CA TYR A 311 -10.72 4.11 -10.50
C TYR A 311 -11.61 4.47 -9.31
N ARG A 312 -12.93 4.33 -9.44
CA ARG A 312 -13.88 4.56 -8.33
C ARG A 312 -13.54 3.72 -7.11
N ARG A 313 -13.13 2.46 -7.29
CA ARG A 313 -12.66 1.58 -6.20
C ARG A 313 -11.34 2.02 -5.56
N ALA A 314 -10.51 2.77 -6.28
CA ALA A 314 -9.19 3.23 -5.84
C ALA A 314 -9.18 4.65 -5.25
N LEU A 315 -10.31 5.37 -5.27
CA LEU A 315 -10.42 6.73 -4.73
C LEU A 315 -10.01 6.80 -3.25
N GLY A 316 -9.30 7.86 -2.89
CA GLY A 316 -8.73 8.12 -1.57
C GLY A 316 -7.50 7.27 -1.22
N ARG A 317 -7.11 6.30 -2.08
CA ARG A 317 -6.08 5.29 -1.76
C ARG A 317 -4.94 5.23 -2.77
N SER A 318 -5.04 5.99 -3.87
CA SER A 318 -4.09 5.95 -4.99
C SER A 318 -3.08 7.11 -4.99
N GLY A 319 -3.09 7.98 -3.97
CA GLY A 319 -2.31 9.21 -3.94
C GLY A 319 -2.81 10.26 -4.92
N GLY A 320 -4.12 10.29 -5.22
CA GLY A 320 -4.73 11.24 -6.17
C GLY A 320 -4.72 10.78 -7.64
N ARG A 321 -4.04 9.67 -7.98
CA ARG A 321 -3.90 9.22 -9.37
C ARG A 321 -5.20 8.73 -9.99
N ALA A 322 -6.00 7.97 -9.24
CA ALA A 322 -7.30 7.46 -9.68
C ALA A 322 -8.32 8.59 -9.83
N GLU A 323 -8.28 9.57 -8.92
CA GLU A 323 -9.07 10.79 -8.97
C GLU A 323 -8.78 11.57 -10.26
N THR A 324 -7.50 11.84 -10.54
CA THR A 324 -7.09 12.52 -11.78
C THR A 324 -7.50 11.76 -13.03
N ALA A 325 -7.35 10.43 -13.04
CA ALA A 325 -7.71 9.60 -14.19
C ALA A 325 -9.23 9.59 -14.45
N LEU A 326 -10.04 9.40 -13.41
CA LEU A 326 -11.50 9.43 -13.51
C LEU A 326 -12.01 10.82 -13.91
N ALA A 327 -11.49 11.89 -13.31
CA ALA A 327 -11.83 13.26 -13.69
C ALA A 327 -11.51 13.55 -15.16
N THR A 328 -10.40 13.00 -15.67
CA THR A 328 -10.01 13.16 -17.07
C THR A 328 -10.96 12.41 -18.02
N LEU A 329 -11.42 11.21 -17.65
CA LEU A 329 -12.43 10.46 -18.42
C LEU A 329 -13.76 11.23 -18.49
N ILE A 330 -14.22 11.74 -17.35
CA ILE A 330 -15.47 12.51 -17.26
C ILE A 330 -15.40 13.80 -18.09
N GLU A 331 -14.33 14.59 -17.95
CA GLU A 331 -14.15 15.83 -18.73
C GLU A 331 -14.01 15.59 -20.23
N ALA A 332 -13.54 14.41 -20.63
CA ALA A 332 -13.48 14.00 -22.04
C ALA A 332 -14.83 13.49 -22.57
N GLY A 333 -15.86 13.37 -21.74
CA GLY A 333 -17.15 12.79 -22.09
C GLY A 333 -17.09 11.27 -22.35
N ARG A 334 -16.03 10.60 -21.89
CA ARG A 334 -15.80 9.15 -22.05
C ARG A 334 -16.41 8.33 -20.91
N GLU A 335 -16.79 8.98 -19.82
CA GLU A 335 -17.50 8.41 -18.69
C GLU A 335 -18.53 9.42 -18.18
N GLN A 336 -19.70 8.94 -17.73
CA GLN A 336 -20.73 9.81 -17.18
C GLN A 336 -20.43 10.16 -15.73
N ALA A 337 -20.61 11.44 -15.38
CA ALA A 337 -20.54 11.88 -13.99
C ALA A 337 -21.74 11.34 -13.19
N GLU A 338 -21.49 10.86 -11.98
CA GLU A 338 -22.49 10.42 -11.00
C GLU A 338 -23.07 11.59 -10.20
N ALA A 339 -22.37 12.73 -10.18
CA ALA A 339 -22.81 13.93 -9.49
C ALA A 339 -22.44 15.21 -10.27
N PRO A 340 -23.19 16.32 -10.05
CA PRO A 340 -22.76 17.63 -10.54
C PRO A 340 -21.35 17.95 -10.04
N ASP A 341 -20.52 18.50 -10.94
CA ASP A 341 -19.14 18.91 -10.65
C ASP A 341 -18.22 17.79 -10.09
N GLU A 342 -18.55 16.51 -10.33
CA GLU A 342 -17.74 15.38 -9.87
C GLU A 342 -16.28 15.50 -10.31
N ALA A 343 -16.04 15.78 -11.60
CA ALA A 343 -14.68 15.90 -12.14
C ALA A 343 -13.87 17.01 -11.44
N LEU A 344 -14.49 18.14 -11.10
CA LEU A 344 -13.85 19.22 -10.37
C LEU A 344 -13.48 18.76 -8.94
N THR A 345 -14.42 18.12 -8.24
CA THR A 345 -14.22 17.60 -6.88
C THR A 345 -13.09 16.57 -6.85
N LEU A 346 -13.00 15.72 -7.88
CA LEU A 346 -11.92 14.75 -8.04
C LEU A 346 -10.57 15.44 -8.25
N TYR A 347 -10.47 16.44 -9.13
CA TYR A 347 -9.22 17.21 -9.29
C TYR A 347 -8.79 17.90 -7.99
N GLU A 348 -9.71 18.50 -7.25
CA GLU A 348 -9.41 19.12 -5.95
C GLU A 348 -8.88 18.11 -4.92
N THR A 349 -9.46 16.91 -4.91
CA THR A 349 -9.04 15.82 -4.03
C THR A 349 -7.66 15.30 -4.43
N ALA A 350 -7.41 15.15 -5.73
CA ALA A 350 -6.11 14.75 -6.26
C ALA A 350 -5.01 15.76 -5.94
N MET A 351 -5.30 17.06 -6.13
CA MET A 351 -4.37 18.15 -5.79
C MET A 351 -4.06 18.20 -4.29
N ARG A 352 -5.07 18.01 -3.42
CA ARG A 352 -4.87 17.90 -1.97
C ARG A 352 -4.02 16.70 -1.57
N SER A 353 -4.08 15.62 -2.36
CA SER A 353 -3.27 14.42 -2.17
C SER A 353 -1.84 14.56 -2.74
N GLY A 354 -1.51 15.69 -3.38
CA GLY A 354 -0.19 15.95 -3.93
C GLY A 354 0.05 15.38 -5.34
N ASP A 355 -0.99 14.92 -6.05
CA ASP A 355 -0.81 14.42 -7.42
C ASP A 355 -0.46 15.57 -8.38
N GLY A 356 0.78 15.57 -8.89
CA GLY A 356 1.25 16.56 -9.86
C GLY A 356 0.45 16.55 -11.18
N GLY A 357 -0.07 15.38 -11.56
CA GLY A 357 -0.88 15.20 -12.77
C GLY A 357 -2.19 15.99 -12.73
N ALA A 358 -2.83 16.05 -11.56
CA ALA A 358 -4.06 16.82 -11.34
C ALA A 358 -3.91 18.30 -11.75
N PHE A 359 -2.79 18.92 -11.36
CA PHE A 359 -2.51 20.33 -11.69
C PHE A 359 -2.36 20.56 -13.20
N TYR A 360 -1.79 19.60 -13.92
CA TYR A 360 -1.71 19.65 -15.38
C TYR A 360 -3.09 19.49 -16.02
N HIS A 361 -3.82 18.42 -15.68
CA HIS A 361 -5.09 18.12 -16.32
C HIS A 361 -6.16 19.17 -16.01
N TYR A 362 -6.25 19.63 -14.76
CA TYR A 362 -7.17 20.70 -14.38
C TYR A 362 -6.77 22.06 -15.00
N GLY A 363 -5.47 22.35 -15.11
CA GLY A 363 -4.99 23.52 -15.83
C GLY A 363 -5.47 23.56 -17.28
N LEU A 364 -5.48 22.42 -17.99
CA LEU A 364 -6.01 22.35 -19.36
C LEU A 364 -7.53 22.60 -19.42
N VAL A 365 -8.28 22.14 -18.42
CA VAL A 365 -9.72 22.43 -18.32
C VAL A 365 -9.95 23.93 -18.19
N LEU A 366 -9.20 24.60 -17.31
CA LEU A 366 -9.31 26.05 -17.12
C LEU A 366 -8.92 26.85 -18.36
N GLU A 367 -7.91 26.43 -19.12
CA GLU A 367 -7.56 27.09 -20.38
C GLU A 367 -8.69 27.01 -21.40
N ARG A 368 -9.38 25.87 -21.52
CA ARG A 368 -10.55 25.75 -22.41
C ARG A 368 -11.71 26.64 -21.97
N ARG A 369 -11.81 26.90 -20.67
CA ARG A 369 -12.81 27.81 -20.08
C ARG A 369 -12.37 29.29 -20.08
N GLY A 370 -11.17 29.60 -20.60
CA GLY A 370 -10.65 30.97 -20.72
C GLY A 370 -9.90 31.51 -19.51
N ASP A 371 -9.76 30.75 -18.41
CA ASP A 371 -9.01 31.17 -17.22
C ASP A 371 -7.52 30.83 -17.35
N HIS A 372 -6.85 31.54 -18.25
CA HIS A 372 -5.42 31.36 -18.51
C HIS A 372 -4.54 31.79 -17.33
N ALA A 373 -5.04 32.62 -16.41
CA ALA A 373 -4.27 33.10 -15.26
C ALA A 373 -4.15 32.02 -14.19
N LEU A 374 -5.28 31.41 -13.82
CA LEU A 374 -5.31 30.32 -12.86
C LEU A 374 -4.66 29.06 -13.44
N ALA A 375 -4.92 28.73 -14.72
CA ALA A 375 -4.26 27.62 -15.39
C ALA A 375 -2.72 27.71 -15.32
N ALA A 376 -2.17 28.89 -15.63
CA ALA A 376 -0.73 29.10 -15.53
C ALA A 376 -0.19 28.96 -14.10
N ALA A 377 -0.99 29.30 -13.08
CA ALA A 377 -0.63 29.09 -11.68
C ALA A 377 -0.60 27.61 -11.31
N LEU A 378 -1.60 26.83 -11.77
CA LEU A 378 -1.63 25.38 -11.57
C LEU A 378 -0.45 24.70 -12.25
N PHE A 379 -0.13 25.03 -13.50
CA PHE A 379 1.03 24.44 -14.18
C PHE A 379 2.35 24.69 -13.43
N ARG A 380 2.54 25.90 -12.88
CA ARG A 380 3.72 26.19 -12.04
C ARG A 380 3.72 25.38 -10.74
N HIS A 381 2.56 25.12 -10.17
CA HIS A 381 2.46 24.29 -8.98
C HIS A 381 2.79 22.82 -9.30
N GLY A 382 2.18 22.25 -10.35
CA GLY A 382 2.49 20.90 -10.84
C GLY A 382 3.96 20.72 -11.21
N GLN A 383 4.60 21.75 -11.80
CA GLN A 383 6.04 21.76 -12.05
C GLN A 383 6.86 21.58 -10.76
N ARG A 384 6.50 22.29 -9.68
CA ARG A 384 7.21 22.17 -8.38
C ARG A 384 7.05 20.79 -7.75
N LEU A 385 5.94 20.12 -8.04
CA LEU A 385 5.69 18.72 -7.67
C LEU A 385 6.34 17.72 -8.63
N GLY A 386 7.04 18.18 -9.67
CA GLY A 386 7.80 17.34 -10.59
C GLY A 386 7.02 16.80 -11.80
N ASP A 387 5.79 17.25 -12.07
CA ASP A 387 5.09 16.86 -13.29
C ASP A 387 5.71 17.56 -14.52
N CYS A 388 6.27 16.75 -15.42
CA CYS A 388 6.94 17.22 -16.63
C CYS A 388 6.00 18.00 -17.55
N ARG A 389 4.75 17.55 -17.70
CA ARG A 389 3.78 18.14 -18.65
C ARG A 389 3.33 19.50 -18.13
N ALA A 390 3.10 19.62 -16.82
CA ALA A 390 2.89 20.88 -16.13
C ALA A 390 4.09 21.82 -16.30
N ALA A 391 5.32 21.33 -16.19
CA ALA A 391 6.53 22.13 -16.41
C ALA A 391 6.60 22.69 -17.84
N VAL A 392 6.32 21.87 -18.85
CA VAL A 392 6.28 22.33 -20.25
C VAL A 392 5.21 23.40 -20.44
N ARG A 393 3.98 23.19 -19.95
CA ARG A 393 2.91 24.19 -20.05
C ARG A 393 3.22 25.46 -19.27
N ALA A 394 3.87 25.38 -18.12
CA ALA A 394 4.30 26.54 -17.34
C ALA A 394 5.30 27.42 -18.10
N ILE A 395 6.25 26.81 -18.84
CA ILE A 395 7.20 27.51 -19.71
C ILE A 395 6.46 28.19 -20.87
N GLN A 396 5.57 27.46 -21.55
CA GLN A 396 4.79 27.97 -22.68
C GLN A 396 3.90 29.16 -22.26
N ALA A 397 3.22 29.07 -21.12
CA ALA A 397 2.37 30.14 -20.58
C ALA A 397 3.16 31.42 -20.22
N ARG A 398 4.45 31.30 -19.86
CA ARG A 398 5.35 32.45 -19.65
C ARG A 398 5.77 33.09 -20.97
N ALA A 399 6.11 32.29 -21.97
CA ALA A 399 6.52 32.76 -23.28
C ALA A 399 5.42 33.57 -23.98
N GLY A 400 4.15 33.16 -23.83
CA GLY A 400 2.99 33.88 -24.37
C GLY A 400 2.69 35.24 -23.71
N ARG A 401 3.32 35.58 -22.58
CA ARG A 401 3.14 36.86 -21.87
C ARG A 401 4.31 37.85 -22.06
N ALA A 402 5.37 37.47 -22.78
CA ALA A 402 6.50 38.37 -23.00
C ALA A 402 6.11 39.49 -23.98
N PRO A 403 6.34 40.78 -23.64
CA PRO A 403 6.24 41.87 -24.60
C PRO A 403 7.15 41.58 -25.80
N GLN A 404 6.69 41.88 -27.02
CA GLN A 404 7.38 41.57 -28.28
C GLN A 404 8.86 42.01 -28.33
N ALA A 405 9.27 42.97 -27.47
CA ALA A 405 10.65 43.45 -27.34
C ALA A 405 11.65 42.43 -26.71
N HIS A 406 11.21 41.34 -26.07
CA HIS A 406 12.09 40.31 -25.48
C HIS A 406 12.15 38.99 -26.26
N VAL A 407 11.44 38.88 -27.38
CA VAL A 407 11.41 37.65 -28.19
C VAL A 407 12.70 37.46 -29.02
N ALA A 408 13.49 38.53 -29.20
CA ALA A 408 14.74 38.47 -29.96
C ALA A 408 15.87 37.71 -29.25
N SER A 409 15.92 37.71 -27.91
CA SER A 409 16.96 37.03 -27.11
C SER A 409 16.59 35.61 -26.67
N LEU A 410 15.32 35.20 -26.82
CA LEU A 410 14.85 33.84 -26.51
C LEU A 410 14.99 32.85 -27.69
N ARG A 411 15.59 33.27 -28.80
CA ARG A 411 15.84 32.46 -30.01
C ARG A 411 16.73 31.23 -29.82
N ALA A 412 17.18 30.93 -28.60
CA ALA A 412 17.96 29.75 -28.25
C ALA A 412 17.20 28.69 -27.43
N ILE A 413 15.89 28.88 -27.14
CA ILE A 413 15.10 27.84 -26.45
C ILE A 413 14.51 26.92 -27.52
N ARG A 414 15.08 25.71 -27.66
CA ARG A 414 14.46 24.63 -28.44
C ARG A 414 13.00 24.46 -27.98
N PRO A 415 12.02 24.33 -28.88
CA PRO A 415 10.64 24.11 -28.48
C PRO A 415 10.55 22.80 -27.67
N VAL A 416 10.24 22.92 -26.38
CA VAL A 416 9.98 21.77 -25.50
C VAL A 416 8.50 21.42 -25.67
N SER A 417 8.20 20.18 -26.08
CA SER A 417 6.83 19.69 -26.26
C SER A 417 6.43 18.73 -25.14
N VAL A 418 5.12 18.62 -24.89
CA VAL A 418 4.56 17.68 -23.91
C VAL A 418 4.83 16.23 -24.32
N GLU A 419 4.94 15.94 -25.62
CA GLU A 419 5.24 14.61 -26.17
C GLU A 419 6.59 14.07 -25.69
N GLN A 420 7.54 14.95 -25.36
CA GLN A 420 8.84 14.57 -24.82
C GLN A 420 8.78 14.15 -23.34
N CYS A 421 7.64 14.30 -22.67
CA CYS A 421 7.46 13.87 -21.28
C CYS A 421 7.25 12.36 -21.11
N GLY A 422 7.04 11.61 -22.20
CA GLY A 422 6.97 10.14 -22.20
C GLY A 422 5.60 9.56 -21.81
N ASN A 423 5.52 8.23 -21.77
CA ASN A 423 4.29 7.45 -21.55
C ASN A 423 3.89 7.44 -20.05
N PRO A 424 2.62 7.66 -19.67
CA PRO A 424 2.14 7.54 -18.28
C PRO A 424 2.37 6.17 -17.62
N LEU A 425 2.58 5.13 -18.42
CA LEU A 425 2.95 3.79 -17.96
C LEU A 425 4.48 3.58 -17.90
N ASP A 426 5.29 4.59 -18.21
CA ASP A 426 6.75 4.51 -18.17
C ASP A 426 7.25 4.56 -16.71
N PRO A 427 7.79 3.44 -16.17
CA PRO A 427 8.29 3.40 -14.80
C PRO A 427 9.56 4.24 -14.61
N ARG A 428 10.21 4.77 -15.66
CA ARG A 428 11.46 5.52 -15.52
C ARG A 428 11.30 6.91 -14.90
N ARG A 429 10.08 7.46 -14.79
CA ARG A 429 9.90 8.87 -14.37
C ARG A 429 8.92 9.14 -13.24
N HIS A 430 7.96 8.25 -12.94
CA HIS A 430 7.23 8.38 -11.68
C HIS A 430 8.18 8.03 -10.54
N GLY A 431 8.45 9.00 -9.67
CA GLY A 431 9.39 8.84 -8.55
C GLY A 431 9.05 7.60 -7.74
N TRP A 432 9.81 6.53 -7.92
CA TRP A 432 9.73 5.28 -7.16
C TRP A 432 10.16 5.43 -5.68
N ARG A 433 9.94 6.61 -5.10
CA ARG A 433 10.05 6.85 -3.66
C ARG A 433 8.79 6.42 -2.90
N GLU A 434 7.66 6.19 -3.56
CA GLU A 434 6.37 5.93 -2.88
C GLU A 434 5.95 4.45 -2.83
N LEU A 435 6.72 3.53 -3.41
CA LEU A 435 6.44 2.09 -3.33
C LEU A 435 7.45 1.31 -2.45
N TYR A 436 8.22 2.02 -1.62
CA TYR A 436 9.15 1.44 -0.64
C TYR A 436 9.23 2.24 0.66
#